data_AF-A0ABD5VJN4-F1
#
_entry.id   AF-A0ABD5VJN4-F1
#
_cell.length_a   1.000
_cell.length_b   1.000
_cell.length_c   1.000
_cell.angle_alpha   90.00
_cell.angle_beta   90.00
_cell.angle_gamma   90.00
#
_symmetry.space_group_name_H-M   'P 1'
#
loop_
_entity.id
_entity.type
_entity.pdbx_description
1 polymer ?
#
loop_
_entity_poly.entity_id
_entity_poly.type
_entity_poly.pdbx_seq_one_letter_code
_entity_poly.pdbx_strand_id
1 'polypeptide(L)'
;MSDTSPEETHWRKVIWFVPIAYLIGIATGSLYILNRFADVDVPLAGTDAIFVLGVVAVLLIFLATVSLPYALHRDILSLDTGRSDAEWVPDRSTFVRRALYGLTIPGLTLVVSSYYLYQLRKKCSHI
;
A
#
# COMPACT_ATOMS: atom_id res chain seq x y z
N MET A 1 20.24 12.20 -24.08
CA MET A 1 19.07 12.50 -23.23
C MET A 1 18.16 11.29 -23.31
N SER A 2 18.53 10.19 -22.61
CA SER A 2 17.73 8.97 -22.62
C SER A 2 16.71 9.07 -21.51
N ASP A 3 15.46 9.15 -21.92
CA ASP A 3 14.26 9.10 -21.12
C ASP A 3 14.13 7.69 -20.52
N THR A 4 14.91 7.37 -19.49
CA THR A 4 14.73 6.15 -18.70
C THR A 4 13.99 6.52 -17.43
N SER A 5 12.69 6.78 -17.59
CA SER A 5 11.75 6.49 -16.51
C SER A 5 12.10 5.09 -15.99
N PRO A 6 12.47 4.94 -14.71
CA PRO A 6 12.85 3.64 -14.18
C PRO A 6 11.63 2.75 -14.30
N GLU A 7 11.67 1.78 -15.22
CA GLU A 7 10.56 0.87 -15.52
C GLU A 7 9.84 0.54 -14.20
N GLU A 8 8.58 0.97 -14.10
CA GLU A 8 7.76 0.66 -12.94
C GLU A 8 7.57 -0.85 -12.93
N THR A 9 8.39 -1.50 -12.10
CA THR A 9 8.25 -2.91 -11.77
C THR A 9 6.81 -3.15 -11.34
N HIS A 10 6.18 -4.20 -11.86
CA HIS A 10 4.81 -4.56 -11.52
C HIS A 10 4.61 -4.71 -10.00
N TRP A 11 5.66 -5.09 -9.26
CA TRP A 11 5.69 -5.13 -7.80
C TRP A 11 5.52 -3.78 -7.13
N ARG A 12 6.09 -2.71 -7.72
CA ARG A 12 5.94 -1.34 -7.21
C ARG A 12 4.50 -0.87 -7.24
N LYS A 13 3.72 -1.28 -8.25
CA LYS A 13 2.28 -1.01 -8.32
C LYS A 13 1.52 -1.69 -7.17
N VAL A 14 1.90 -2.92 -6.82
CA VAL A 14 1.33 -3.63 -5.66
C VAL A 14 1.66 -2.92 -4.35
N ILE A 15 2.88 -2.40 -4.20
CA ILE A 15 3.29 -1.64 -3.02
C ILE A 15 2.48 -0.33 -2.92
N TRP A 16 2.33 0.41 -4.03
CA TRP A 16 1.50 1.62 -4.12
C TRP A 16 0.01 1.38 -3.88
N PHE A 17 -0.48 0.19 -4.21
CA PHE A 17 -1.88 -0.17 -3.98
C PHE A 17 -2.23 -0.24 -2.48
N VAL A 18 -1.30 -0.61 -1.61
CA VAL A 18 -1.55 -0.74 -0.16
C VAL A 18 -2.12 0.54 0.47
N PRO A 19 -1.46 1.72 0.40
CA PRO A 19 -2.01 2.93 0.98
C PRO A 19 -3.36 3.33 0.40
N ILE A 20 -3.58 3.10 -0.90
CA ILE A 20 -4.84 3.39 -1.56
C ILE A 20 -5.96 2.49 -1.01
N ALA A 21 -5.72 1.20 -0.89
CA ALA A 21 -6.69 0.25 -0.32
C ALA A 21 -7.09 0.63 1.12
N TYR A 22 -6.12 1.04 1.94
CA TYR A 22 -6.37 1.53 3.29
C TYR A 22 -7.19 2.83 3.32
N LEU A 23 -6.89 3.79 2.43
CA LEU A 23 -7.68 5.02 2.31
C LEU A 23 -9.13 4.75 1.91
N ILE A 24 -9.35 3.84 0.95
CA ILE A 24 -10.69 3.40 0.56
C ILE A 24 -11.41 2.77 1.75
N GLY A 25 -10.77 1.87 2.49
CA GLY A 25 -11.40 1.25 3.67
C GLY A 25 -11.75 2.25 4.77
N ILE A 26 -10.86 3.22 5.05
CA ILE A 26 -11.16 4.30 6.01
C ILE A 26 -12.33 5.15 5.52
N ALA A 27 -12.35 5.53 4.24
CA ALA A 27 -13.43 6.34 3.66
C ALA A 27 -14.77 5.59 3.74
N THR A 28 -14.82 4.33 3.28
CA THR A 28 -16.04 3.52 3.30
C THR A 28 -16.51 3.22 4.72
N GLY A 29 -15.59 2.90 5.64
CA GLY A 29 -15.90 2.70 7.05
C GLY A 29 -16.45 3.96 7.72
N SER A 30 -15.87 5.12 7.42
CA SER A 30 -16.35 6.41 7.94
C SER A 30 -17.74 6.74 7.41
N LEU A 31 -17.99 6.53 6.11
CA LEU A 31 -19.30 6.73 5.50
C LEU A 31 -20.36 5.81 6.12
N TYR A 32 -20.02 4.54 6.37
CA TYR A 32 -20.90 3.60 7.05
C TYR A 32 -21.24 4.06 8.47
N ILE A 33 -20.25 4.50 9.25
CA ILE A 33 -20.46 4.99 10.62
C ILE A 33 -21.34 6.25 10.61
N LEU A 34 -21.07 7.20 9.72
CA LEU A 34 -21.85 8.44 9.61
C LEU A 34 -23.30 8.18 9.21
N ASN A 35 -23.53 7.32 8.21
CA ASN A 35 -24.87 6.93 7.78
C ASN A 35 -25.63 6.19 8.90
N ARG A 36 -24.96 5.26 9.61
CA ARG A 36 -25.61 4.40 10.60
C ARG A 36 -25.84 5.06 11.95
N PHE A 37 -24.95 5.94 12.39
CA PHE A 37 -24.95 6.47 13.76
C PHE A 37 -25.13 7.99 13.86
N ALA A 38 -24.87 8.74 12.78
CA ALA A 38 -24.97 10.20 12.81
C ALA A 38 -26.24 10.73 12.10
N ASP A 39 -27.12 9.84 11.61
CA ASP A 39 -28.34 10.19 10.86
C ASP A 39 -28.06 11.13 9.66
N VAL A 40 -26.85 11.03 9.12
CA VAL A 40 -26.42 11.80 7.96
C VAL A 40 -26.83 11.01 6.73
N ASP A 41 -27.86 11.50 6.03
CA ASP A 41 -28.27 10.98 4.73
C ASP A 41 -27.19 11.27 3.68
N VAL A 42 -26.26 10.33 3.55
CA VAL A 42 -25.29 10.34 2.46
C VAL A 42 -26.02 9.89 1.20
N PRO A 43 -25.96 10.64 0.07
CA PRO A 43 -26.61 10.30 -1.20
C PRO A 43 -25.87 9.17 -1.94
N LEU A 44 -25.56 8.09 -1.22
CA LEU A 44 -25.07 6.83 -1.75
C LEU A 44 -26.24 5.86 -1.82
N ALA A 45 -26.25 4.99 -2.84
CA ALA A 45 -27.35 4.11 -3.18
C ALA A 45 -27.73 3.11 -2.06
N GLY A 46 -28.45 3.55 -1.04
CA GLY A 46 -28.95 2.70 0.05
C GLY A 46 -27.85 2.13 0.97
N THR A 47 -28.28 1.73 2.17
CA THR A 47 -27.41 1.18 3.22
C THR A 47 -26.70 -0.11 2.76
N ASP A 48 -27.34 -0.88 1.88
CA ASP A 48 -26.81 -2.12 1.32
C ASP A 48 -25.58 -1.89 0.43
N ALA A 49 -25.56 -0.82 -0.37
CA ALA A 49 -24.40 -0.53 -1.22
C ALA A 49 -23.17 -0.13 -0.39
N ILE A 50 -23.37 0.62 0.69
CA ILE A 50 -22.28 1.01 1.62
C ILE A 50 -21.72 -0.23 2.30
N PHE A 51 -22.58 -1.16 2.72
CA PHE A 51 -22.14 -2.43 3.29
C PHE A 51 -21.32 -3.26 2.30
N VAL A 52 -21.79 -3.43 1.07
CA VAL A 52 -21.06 -4.15 0.00
C VAL A 52 -19.72 -3.49 -0.28
N LEU A 53 -19.67 -2.15 -0.41
CA LEU A 53 -18.42 -1.41 -0.56
C LEU A 53 -17.47 -1.64 0.61
N GLY A 54 -17.99 -1.72 1.84
CA GLY A 54 -17.21 -2.00 3.04
C GLY A 54 -16.55 -3.39 2.97
N VAL A 55 -17.32 -4.41 2.59
CA VAL A 55 -16.80 -5.78 2.41
C VAL A 55 -15.72 -5.82 1.32
N VAL A 56 -15.95 -5.14 0.19
CA VAL A 56 -14.96 -5.04 -0.89
C VAL A 56 -13.70 -4.36 -0.39
N ALA A 57 -13.80 -3.24 0.34
CA ALA A 57 -12.65 -2.52 0.86
C ALA A 57 -11.83 -3.37 1.85
N VAL A 58 -12.49 -4.12 2.74
CA VAL A 58 -11.83 -5.06 3.65
C VAL A 58 -11.10 -6.15 2.88
N LEU A 59 -11.72 -6.70 1.83
CA LEU A 59 -11.08 -7.71 0.98
C LEU A 59 -9.83 -7.15 0.27
N LEU A 60 -9.91 -5.93 -0.26
CA LEU A 60 -8.77 -5.25 -0.89
C LEU A 60 -7.64 -5.00 0.11
N ILE A 61 -7.95 -4.57 1.33
CA ILE A 61 -6.97 -4.39 2.41
C ILE A 61 -6.32 -5.72 2.77
N PHE A 62 -7.09 -6.80 2.86
CA PHE A 62 -6.57 -8.14 3.13
C PHE A 62 -5.61 -8.58 2.03
N LEU A 63 -6.01 -8.48 0.76
CA LEU A 63 -5.17 -8.81 -0.39
C LEU A 63 -3.89 -7.96 -0.42
N ALA A 64 -4.01 -6.67 -0.16
CA ALA A 64 -2.88 -5.75 -0.06
C ALA A 64 -1.91 -6.16 1.06
N THR A 65 -2.45 -6.55 2.21
CA THR A 65 -1.66 -6.94 3.40
C THR A 65 -0.91 -8.25 3.15
N VAL A 66 -1.55 -9.24 2.55
CA VAL A 66 -0.94 -10.56 2.24
C VAL A 66 0.06 -10.49 1.09
N SER A 67 -0.18 -9.64 0.09
CA SER A 67 0.71 -9.52 -1.08
C SER A 67 1.95 -8.65 -0.82
N LEU A 68 1.91 -7.74 0.17
CA LEU A 68 2.99 -6.79 0.42
C LEU A 68 4.37 -7.45 0.71
N PRO A 69 4.49 -8.47 1.58
CA PRO A 69 5.79 -9.09 1.86
C PRO A 69 6.45 -9.65 0.60
N TYR A 70 5.65 -10.28 -0.26
CA TYR A 70 6.13 -10.85 -1.52
C TYR A 70 6.54 -9.76 -2.52
N ALA A 71 5.71 -8.72 -2.65
CA ALA A 71 5.99 -7.58 -3.53
C ALA A 71 7.28 -6.86 -3.12
N LEU A 72 7.47 -6.58 -1.82
CA LEU A 72 8.71 -5.99 -1.29
C LEU A 72 9.93 -6.88 -1.56
N HIS A 73 9.79 -8.19 -1.35
CA HIS A 73 10.87 -9.13 -1.62
C HIS A 73 11.31 -9.09 -3.08
N ARG A 74 10.36 -9.08 -4.01
CA ARG A 74 10.66 -9.06 -5.45
C ARG A 74 11.19 -7.70 -5.91
N ASP A 75 10.59 -6.60 -5.46
CA ASP A 75 11.01 -5.25 -5.86
C ASP A 75 12.44 -4.93 -5.39
N ILE A 76 12.76 -5.29 -4.14
CA ILE A 76 14.12 -5.13 -3.59
C ILE A 76 15.13 -5.99 -4.37
N LEU A 77 14.74 -7.17 -4.86
CA LEU A 77 15.64 -8.02 -5.67
C LEU A 77 16.02 -7.35 -6.99
N SER A 78 15.04 -6.74 -7.66
CA SER A 78 15.30 -6.04 -8.91
C SER A 78 16.15 -4.78 -8.73
N LEU A 79 16.07 -4.13 -7.56
CA LEU A 79 16.91 -2.96 -7.26
C LEU A 79 18.38 -3.34 -7.08
N ASP A 80 18.65 -4.48 -6.43
CA ASP A 80 20.01 -4.97 -6.13
C ASP A 80 20.80 -5.31 -7.41
N THR A 81 20.11 -5.75 -8.46
CA THR A 81 20.72 -6.05 -9.76
C THR A 81 21.02 -4.82 -10.63
N GLY A 82 20.52 -3.63 -10.26
CA GLY A 82 20.48 -2.46 -11.15
C GLY A 82 21.26 -1.22 -10.71
N ARG A 83 21.77 -1.14 -9.48
CA ARG A 83 22.47 0.06 -8.96
C ARG A 83 23.68 -0.30 -8.11
N SER A 84 24.86 -0.21 -8.72
CA SER A 84 26.17 -0.32 -8.04
C SER A 84 26.52 0.93 -7.23
N ASP A 85 25.98 2.10 -7.56
CA ASP A 85 26.53 3.35 -7.06
C ASP A 85 25.50 4.15 -6.23
N ALA A 86 25.84 4.34 -4.94
CA ALA A 86 25.34 5.32 -3.96
C ALA A 86 24.03 5.04 -3.15
N GLU A 87 24.26 4.46 -1.97
CA GLU A 87 23.87 5.02 -0.66
C GLU A 87 22.45 4.75 -0.10
N TRP A 88 21.67 3.82 -0.63
CA TRP A 88 20.62 3.17 0.16
C TRP A 88 20.28 1.80 -0.42
N VAL A 89 20.66 0.74 0.30
CA VAL A 89 20.29 -0.63 -0.01
C VAL A 89 19.23 -1.06 1.02
N PRO A 90 17.95 -1.18 0.63
CA PRO A 90 16.92 -1.63 1.55
C PRO A 90 17.20 -3.07 2.00
N ASP A 91 17.32 -3.29 3.31
CA ASP A 91 17.43 -4.64 3.85
C ASP A 91 16.11 -5.39 3.63
N ARG A 92 16.16 -6.31 2.66
CA ARG A 92 15.10 -7.24 2.29
C ARG A 92 14.49 -7.91 3.52
N SER A 93 15.34 -8.43 4.41
CA SER A 93 14.88 -9.23 5.54
C SER A 93 14.09 -8.38 6.53
N THR A 94 14.54 -7.15 6.79
CA THR A 94 13.86 -6.21 7.67
C THR A 94 12.51 -5.78 7.11
N PHE A 95 12.43 -5.36 5.84
CA PHE A 95 11.16 -4.91 5.24
C PHE A 95 10.14 -6.04 5.11
N VAL A 96 10.56 -7.23 4.68
CA VAL A 96 9.68 -8.40 4.55
C VAL A 96 9.17 -8.85 5.93
N ARG A 97 10.03 -8.90 6.96
CA ARG A 97 9.60 -9.24 8.33
C ARG A 97 8.61 -8.22 8.89
N ARG A 98 8.86 -6.92 8.69
CA ARG A 98 7.93 -5.87 9.12
C ARG A 98 6.59 -5.94 8.39
N ALA A 99 6.59 -6.22 7.09
CA ALA A 99 5.37 -6.46 6.33
C ALA A 99 4.63 -7.73 6.82
N LEU A 100 5.37 -8.79 7.16
CA LEU A 100 4.81 -10.02 7.72
C LEU A 100 4.17 -9.78 9.11
N TYR A 101 4.81 -8.97 9.97
CA TYR A 101 4.20 -8.51 11.21
C TYR A 101 2.93 -7.66 10.95
N GLY A 102 2.80 -7.04 9.78
CA GLY A 102 1.58 -6.36 9.37
C GLY A 102 0.37 -7.27 9.15
N LEU A 103 0.58 -8.59 9.05
CA LEU A 103 -0.51 -9.56 9.07
C LEU A 103 -1.11 -9.75 10.47
N THR A 104 -0.31 -9.54 11.52
CA THR A 104 -0.75 -9.71 12.92
C THR A 104 -1.08 -8.37 13.59
N ILE A 105 -0.50 -7.27 13.10
CA ILE A 105 -0.72 -5.92 13.61
C ILE A 105 -1.43 -5.08 12.52
N PRO A 106 -2.74 -4.82 12.68
CA PRO A 106 -3.49 -4.01 11.72
C PRO A 106 -2.82 -2.65 11.47
N GLY A 107 -2.71 -2.25 10.21
CA GLY A 107 -2.14 -0.94 9.82
C GLY A 107 -0.61 -0.88 9.77
N LEU A 108 0.13 -1.87 10.29
CA LEU A 108 1.59 -1.87 10.16
C LEU A 108 2.03 -2.03 8.69
N THR A 109 1.29 -2.80 7.89
CA THR A 109 1.48 -2.95 6.44
C THR A 109 1.40 -1.63 5.69
N LEU A 110 0.47 -0.74 6.09
CA LEU A 110 0.37 0.61 5.55
C LEU A 110 1.63 1.44 5.84
N VAL A 111 2.11 1.39 7.08
CA VAL A 111 3.32 2.13 7.51
C VAL A 111 4.54 1.64 6.74
N VAL A 112 4.69 0.31 6.62
CA VAL A 112 5.83 -0.30 5.93
C VAL A 112 5.83 0.06 4.44
N SER A 113 4.68 -0.05 3.76
CA SER A 113 4.56 0.35 2.35
C SER A 113 4.85 1.84 2.16
N SER A 114 4.21 2.70 2.95
CA SER A 114 4.38 4.16 2.84
C SER A 114 5.83 4.58 3.10
N TYR A 115 6.47 4.01 4.12
CA TYR A 115 7.87 4.30 4.44
C TYR A 115 8.82 3.85 3.34
N TYR A 116 8.58 2.67 2.76
CA TYR A 116 9.36 2.17 1.63
C TYR A 116 9.26 3.11 0.42
N LEU A 117 8.03 3.49 0.04
CA LEU A 117 7.78 4.39 -1.09
C LEU A 117 8.38 5.79 -0.86
N TYR A 118 8.32 6.29 0.38
CA TYR A 118 8.93 7.57 0.75
C TYR A 118 10.45 7.55 0.54
N GLN A 119 11.13 6.51 1.02
CA GLN A 119 12.58 6.37 0.86
C GLN A 119 12.97 6.21 -0.62
N LEU A 120 12.20 5.44 -1.38
CA LEU A 120 12.39 5.27 -2.81
C LEU A 120 12.26 6.61 -3.56
N ARG A 121 11.19 7.38 -3.28
CA ARG A 121 10.95 8.69 -3.89
C ARG A 121 12.05 9.70 -3.55
N LYS A 122 12.48 9.74 -2.28
CA LYS A 122 13.55 10.63 -1.83
C LYS A 122 14.83 10.42 -2.65
N LYS A 123 15.17 9.17 -2.96
CA LYS A 123 16.35 8.86 -3.79
C LYS A 123 16.16 9.19 -5.27
N CYS A 124 14.98 8.97 -5.84
CA CYS A 124 14.69 9.36 -7.22
C CYS A 124 14.61 10.89 -7.45
N SER A 125 14.38 11.69 -6.41
CA SER A 125 14.27 13.15 -6.51
C SER A 125 15.61 13.89 -6.48
N HIS A 126 16.73 13.19 -6.19
CA HIS A 126 18.08 13.75 -6.14
C HIS A 126 18.93 13.40 -7.37
N ILE A 127 18.30 12.87 -8.43
CA ILE A 127 18.87 12.62 -9.76
C ILE A 127 18.23 13.61 -10.72
#